data_AF-E3NN24-F1
#
_entry.id   AF-E3NN24-F1
#
_cell.length_a   1.000
_cell.length_b   1.000
_cell.length_c   1.000
_cell.angle_alpha   90.00
_cell.angle_beta   90.00
_cell.angle_gamma   90.00
#
_symmetry.space_group_name_H-M   'P 1'
#
loop_
_entity.id
_entity.type
_entity.pdbx_description
1 polymer ?
#
loop_
_entity_poly.entity_id
_entity_poly.type
_entity_poly.pdbx_seq_one_letter_code
_entity_poly.pdbx_strand_id
1 'polypeptide(L)'
;MYGTISDVCTRESCPTMCGGSRYEYLWQDGLEYKKPTRLPAPQYMQLLMDWIEVRINDESIFPSSTNVSFPKDFRQICKKILTRLFRVFVHVYIHHFDRIRELGAEPHANTLYKHFYFFVTEYGMVSTKELEALKDMTERLLEPSNRRAPIPSANAFRQ
;
A
#
# COMPACT_ATOMS: atom_id res chain seq x y z
N MET A 1 -1.32 10.28 2.86
CA MET A 1 -0.28 9.35 2.36
C MET A 1 -0.03 9.55 0.87
N TYR A 2 -0.97 9.25 -0.02
CA TYR A 2 -0.76 9.51 -1.46
C TYR A 2 -0.74 11.02 -1.79
N GLY A 3 -1.73 11.79 -1.30
CA GLY A 3 -1.76 13.23 -1.54
C GLY A 3 -0.59 14.02 -0.91
N THR A 4 0.16 13.43 0.01
CA THR A 4 1.34 14.07 0.64
C THR A 4 2.62 13.91 -0.17
N ILE A 5 2.61 13.06 -1.21
CA ILE A 5 3.76 12.78 -2.07
C ILE A 5 3.43 12.95 -3.56
N SER A 6 2.21 13.38 -3.90
CA SER A 6 1.74 13.51 -5.29
C SER A 6 2.47 14.61 -6.07
N ASP A 7 3.06 15.58 -5.39
CA ASP A 7 3.92 16.63 -5.98
C ASP A 7 5.29 16.09 -6.41
N VAL A 8 5.81 15.06 -5.72
CA VAL A 8 7.15 14.51 -5.97
C VAL A 8 7.15 13.13 -6.64
N CYS A 9 6.04 12.40 -6.61
CA CYS A 9 5.88 11.11 -7.29
C CYS A 9 5.35 11.33 -8.71
N THR A 10 6.28 11.51 -9.65
CA THR A 10 6.00 11.82 -11.06
C THR A 10 6.33 10.62 -11.96
N ARG A 11 5.98 10.72 -13.26
CA ARG A 11 6.33 9.67 -14.23
C ARG A 11 7.83 9.58 -14.44
N GLU A 12 8.51 10.70 -14.30
CA GLU A 12 9.95 10.85 -14.47
C GLU A 12 10.70 10.30 -13.25
N SER A 13 10.24 10.62 -12.03
CA SER A 13 10.87 10.10 -10.80
C SER A 13 10.54 8.63 -10.55
N CYS A 14 9.34 8.18 -10.95
CA CYS A 14 8.81 6.86 -10.67
C CYS A 14 8.16 6.25 -11.93
N PRO A 15 8.97 5.89 -12.95
CA PRO A 15 8.48 5.38 -14.23
C PRO A 15 7.83 4.00 -14.13
N THR A 16 8.05 3.31 -13.01
CA THR A 16 7.42 2.03 -12.68
C THR A 16 6.90 2.05 -11.24
N MET A 17 5.80 1.33 -10.98
CA MET A 17 5.34 1.05 -9.62
C MET A 17 6.18 -0.07 -9.01
N CYS A 18 7.10 0.26 -8.11
CA CYS A 18 8.01 -0.69 -7.49
C CYS A 18 8.19 -0.48 -5.98
N GLY A 19 8.75 -1.50 -5.34
CA GLY A 19 9.25 -1.48 -3.97
C GLY A 19 10.75 -1.76 -3.96
N GLY A 20 11.55 -0.75 -4.34
CA GLY A 20 12.99 -0.90 -4.50
C GLY A 20 13.38 -1.75 -5.71
N SER A 21 14.57 -2.33 -5.68
CA SER A 21 15.13 -3.19 -6.75
C SER A 21 14.43 -4.55 -6.86
N ARG A 22 13.82 -5.03 -5.76
CA ARG A 22 13.33 -6.41 -5.61
C ARG A 22 11.90 -6.64 -6.06
N TYR A 23 11.04 -5.61 -6.03
CA TYR A 23 9.62 -5.77 -6.28
C TYR A 23 9.13 -4.82 -7.38
N GLU A 24 8.56 -5.37 -8.45
CA GLU A 24 7.84 -4.62 -9.49
C GLU A 24 6.36 -5.00 -9.47
N TYR A 25 5.47 -4.01 -9.43
CA TYR A 25 4.03 -4.22 -9.35
C TYR A 25 3.35 -3.87 -10.68
N LEU A 26 2.85 -4.90 -11.35
CA LEU A 26 2.09 -4.74 -12.60
C LEU A 26 0.60 -4.51 -12.31
N TRP A 27 -0.02 -3.67 -13.13
CA TRP A 27 -1.45 -3.40 -13.06
C TRP A 27 -2.25 -4.37 -13.94
N GLN A 28 -3.40 -4.79 -13.46
CA GLN A 28 -4.36 -5.60 -14.19
C GLN A 28 -5.73 -5.46 -13.51
N ASP A 29 -6.75 -5.02 -14.22
CA ASP A 29 -8.12 -4.91 -13.69
C ASP A 29 -9.11 -5.84 -14.39
N GLY A 30 -8.71 -6.46 -15.51
CA GLY A 30 -9.56 -7.34 -16.30
C GLY A 30 -10.57 -6.61 -17.18
N LEU A 31 -10.58 -5.26 -17.16
CA LEU A 31 -11.45 -4.42 -17.97
C LEU A 31 -10.62 -3.77 -19.09
N GLU A 32 -10.01 -2.62 -18.79
CA GLU A 32 -9.13 -1.90 -19.71
C GLU A 32 -7.76 -2.59 -19.79
N TYR A 33 -7.22 -3.03 -18.65
CA TYR A 33 -5.93 -3.70 -18.55
C TYR A 33 -6.12 -5.20 -18.39
N LYS A 34 -6.34 -5.88 -19.52
CA LYS A 34 -6.58 -7.34 -19.58
C LYS A 34 -5.36 -8.18 -19.22
N LYS A 35 -4.15 -7.66 -19.47
CA LYS A 35 -2.87 -8.33 -19.17
C LYS A 35 -2.09 -7.51 -18.12
N PRO A 36 -1.23 -8.16 -17.30
CA PRO A 36 -0.31 -7.45 -16.42
C PRO A 36 0.51 -6.41 -17.19
N THR A 37 0.35 -5.14 -16.84
CA THR A 37 0.88 -3.99 -17.57
C THR A 37 1.77 -3.15 -16.65
N ARG A 38 2.95 -2.77 -17.14
CA ARG A 38 3.83 -1.83 -16.45
C ARG A 38 3.23 -0.43 -16.54
N LEU A 39 3.12 0.24 -15.40
CA LEU A 39 2.64 1.61 -15.31
C LEU A 39 3.56 2.43 -14.40
N PRO A 40 3.70 3.75 -14.65
CA PRO A 40 4.30 4.67 -13.70
C PRO A 40 3.57 4.61 -12.36
N ALA A 41 4.32 4.77 -11.26
CA ALA A 41 3.78 4.73 -9.91
C ALA A 41 2.58 5.68 -9.68
N PRO A 42 2.61 6.97 -10.09
CA PRO A 42 1.47 7.85 -9.89
C PRO A 42 0.22 7.36 -10.64
N GLN A 43 0.37 6.84 -11.86
CA GLN A 43 -0.76 6.31 -12.63
C GLN A 43 -1.30 5.02 -12.00
N TYR A 44 -0.42 4.13 -11.53
CA TYR A 44 -0.82 2.92 -10.82
C TYR A 44 -1.64 3.25 -9.57
N MET A 45 -1.17 4.19 -8.76
CA MET A 45 -1.84 4.58 -7.51
C MET A 45 -3.18 5.24 -7.78
N GLN A 46 -3.30 6.07 -8.82
CA GLN A 46 -4.57 6.65 -9.24
C GLN A 46 -5.58 5.56 -9.61
N LEU A 47 -5.22 4.68 -10.56
CA LEU A 47 -6.08 3.57 -10.98
C LEU A 47 -6.44 2.64 -9.82
N LEU A 48 -5.54 2.47 -8.85
CA LEU A 48 -5.81 1.71 -7.65
C LEU A 48 -6.89 2.35 -6.79
N MET A 49 -6.80 3.66 -6.53
CA MET A 49 -7.79 4.35 -5.72
C MET A 49 -9.16 4.33 -6.41
N ASP A 50 -9.22 4.61 -7.71
CA ASP A 50 -10.46 4.54 -8.49
C ASP A 50 -11.06 3.11 -8.46
N TRP A 51 -10.21 2.09 -8.61
CA TRP A 51 -10.62 0.69 -8.57
C TRP A 51 -11.16 0.24 -7.20
N ILE A 52 -10.61 0.80 -6.11
CA ILE A 52 -11.11 0.58 -4.75
C ILE A 52 -12.42 1.31 -4.56
N GLU A 53 -12.51 2.58 -4.96
CA GLU A 53 -13.69 3.42 -4.83
C GLU A 53 -14.92 2.79 -5.48
N VAL A 54 -14.78 2.32 -6.72
CA VAL A 54 -15.86 1.61 -7.43
C VAL A 54 -16.32 0.37 -6.66
N ARG A 55 -15.42 -0.34 -5.97
CA ARG A 55 -15.77 -1.55 -5.20
C ARG A 55 -16.44 -1.26 -3.89
N ILE A 56 -15.96 -0.28 -3.14
CA ILE A 56 -16.55 0.07 -1.85
C ILE A 56 -17.94 0.68 -2.01
N ASN A 57 -18.21 1.30 -3.16
CA ASN A 57 -19.51 1.88 -3.51
C ASN A 57 -20.44 0.90 -4.23
N ASP A 58 -19.99 -0.32 -4.54
CA ASP A 58 -20.82 -1.36 -5.14
C ASP A 58 -21.62 -2.08 -4.06
N GLU A 59 -22.93 -1.82 -3.99
CA GLU A 59 -23.81 -2.43 -2.98
C GLU A 59 -23.92 -3.96 -3.10
N SER A 60 -23.52 -4.56 -4.22
CA SER A 60 -23.41 -6.02 -4.33
C SER A 60 -22.20 -6.58 -3.60
N ILE A 61 -21.18 -5.74 -3.34
CA ILE A 61 -19.96 -6.09 -2.61
C ILE A 61 -20.03 -5.59 -1.16
N PHE A 62 -20.43 -4.33 -0.96
CA PHE A 62 -20.57 -3.68 0.33
C PHE A 62 -22.02 -3.20 0.50
N PRO A 63 -22.95 -4.09 0.90
CA PRO A 63 -24.34 -3.72 1.08
C PRO A 63 -24.51 -2.64 2.15
N SER A 64 -25.32 -1.62 1.86
CA SER A 64 -25.64 -0.52 2.78
C SER A 64 -26.74 -0.90 3.79
N SER A 65 -27.52 -1.94 3.48
CA SER A 65 -28.61 -2.46 4.32
C SER A 65 -28.21 -3.70 5.10
N THR A 66 -28.55 -3.74 6.39
CA THR A 66 -28.37 -4.93 7.25
C THR A 66 -29.23 -6.13 6.84
N ASN A 67 -30.20 -5.93 5.94
CA ASN A 67 -31.08 -6.99 5.43
C ASN A 67 -30.44 -7.78 4.27
N VAL A 68 -29.28 -7.33 3.78
CA VAL A 68 -28.57 -7.95 2.66
C VAL A 68 -27.27 -8.54 3.16
N SER A 69 -27.08 -9.84 2.93
CA SER A 69 -25.83 -10.53 3.26
C SER A 69 -24.70 -10.13 2.31
N PHE A 70 -23.48 -10.04 2.84
CA PHE A 70 -22.27 -9.91 2.02
C PHE A 70 -22.12 -11.07 1.02
N PRO A 71 -21.49 -10.85 -0.15
CA PRO A 71 -21.29 -11.91 -1.12
C PRO A 71 -20.32 -12.98 -0.59
N LYS A 72 -20.42 -14.20 -1.14
CA LYS A 72 -19.62 -15.36 -0.69
C LYS A 72 -18.11 -15.14 -0.80
N ASP A 73 -17.69 -14.32 -1.75
CA ASP A 73 -16.29 -13.95 -2.02
C ASP A 73 -15.87 -12.63 -1.37
N PHE A 74 -16.72 -12.00 -0.54
CA PHE A 74 -16.45 -10.71 0.12
C PHE A 74 -15.06 -10.66 0.76
N ARG A 75 -14.71 -11.69 1.55
CA ARG A 75 -13.40 -11.75 2.19
C ARG A 75 -12.26 -11.78 1.18
N GLN A 76 -12.43 -12.47 0.04
CA GLN A 76 -11.42 -12.52 -1.02
C GLN A 76 -11.27 -11.15 -1.71
N ILE A 77 -12.37 -10.43 -1.88
CA ILE A 77 -12.37 -9.05 -2.38
C ILE A 77 -11.62 -8.13 -1.42
N CYS A 78 -11.92 -8.17 -0.11
CA CYS A 78 -11.20 -7.39 0.90
C CYS A 78 -9.71 -7.72 0.94
N LYS A 79 -9.33 -9.00 0.84
CA LYS A 79 -7.92 -9.43 0.72
C LYS A 79 -7.24 -8.78 -0.48
N LYS A 80 -7.91 -8.75 -1.64
CA LYS A 80 -7.38 -8.13 -2.86
C LYS A 80 -7.21 -6.61 -2.70
N ILE A 81 -8.17 -5.93 -2.07
CA ILE A 81 -8.09 -4.49 -1.75
C ILE A 81 -6.88 -4.22 -0.84
N LEU A 82 -6.80 -4.91 0.29
CA LEU A 82 -5.74 -4.69 1.29
C LEU A 82 -4.36 -5.04 0.74
N THR A 83 -4.22 -6.13 -0.01
CA THR A 83 -2.95 -6.49 -0.66
C THR A 83 -2.49 -5.41 -1.64
N ARG A 84 -3.41 -4.79 -2.39
CA ARG A 84 -3.05 -3.71 -3.30
C ARG A 84 -2.72 -2.41 -2.57
N LEU A 85 -3.45 -2.08 -1.49
CA LEU A 85 -3.11 -0.94 -0.62
C LEU A 85 -1.73 -1.10 0.02
N PHE A 86 -1.33 -2.31 0.40
CA PHE A 86 0.01 -2.58 0.92
C PHE A 86 1.11 -2.14 -0.05
N ARG A 87 0.92 -2.31 -1.37
CA ARG A 87 1.89 -1.87 -2.39
C ARG A 87 2.12 -0.36 -2.37
N VAL A 88 1.10 0.42 -2.00
CA VAL A 88 1.22 1.87 -1.81
C VAL A 88 2.10 2.18 -0.61
N PHE A 89 1.94 1.47 0.50
CA PHE A 89 2.84 1.61 1.65
C PHE A 89 4.27 1.27 1.25
N VAL A 90 4.51 0.13 0.60
CA VAL A 90 5.84 -0.28 0.13
C VAL A 90 6.49 0.84 -0.70
N HIS A 91 5.77 1.35 -1.70
CA HIS A 91 6.28 2.38 -2.58
C HIS A 91 6.61 3.68 -1.84
N VAL A 92 5.68 4.18 -1.02
CA VAL A 92 5.86 5.42 -0.26
C VAL A 92 7.04 5.31 0.71
N TYR A 93 7.15 4.19 1.43
CA TYR A 93 8.21 3.99 2.41
C TYR A 93 9.60 3.78 1.79
N ILE A 94 9.70 3.19 0.60
CA ILE A 94 10.99 2.98 -0.06
C ILE A 94 11.43 4.17 -0.90
N HIS A 95 10.50 4.87 -1.55
CA HIS A 95 10.86 5.93 -2.50
C HIS A 95 10.67 7.33 -1.95
N HIS A 96 9.71 7.55 -1.05
CA HIS A 96 9.25 8.88 -0.65
C HIS A 96 9.26 9.13 0.87
N PHE A 97 9.90 8.27 1.66
CA PHE A 97 9.91 8.44 3.11
C PHE A 97 10.64 9.70 3.56
N ASP A 98 11.69 10.11 2.86
CA ASP A 98 12.41 11.36 3.14
C ASP A 98 11.48 12.57 3.00
N ARG A 99 10.62 12.58 1.96
CA ARG A 99 9.58 13.61 1.79
C ARG A 99 8.56 13.60 2.94
N ILE A 100 8.12 12.41 3.38
CA ILE A 100 7.23 12.26 4.53
C ILE A 100 7.85 12.83 5.81
N ARG A 101 9.17 12.68 5.98
CA ARG A 101 9.92 13.23 7.12
C ARG A 101 10.06 14.75 7.04
N GLU A 102 10.38 15.29 5.87
CA GLU A 102 10.46 16.75 5.62
C GLU A 102 9.15 17.46 5.98
N LEU A 103 8.01 16.83 5.69
CA LEU A 103 6.68 17.36 6.00
C LEU A 103 6.26 17.13 7.46
N GLY A 104 7.09 16.50 8.29
CA GLY A 104 6.73 16.13 9.66
C GLY A 104 5.60 15.09 9.75
N ALA A 105 5.27 14.42 8.64
CA ALA A 105 4.15 13.48 8.54
C ALA A 105 4.52 12.04 8.94
N GLU A 106 5.78 11.77 9.24
CA GLU A 106 6.30 10.45 9.64
C GLU A 106 5.48 9.78 10.76
N PRO A 107 5.15 10.44 11.90
CA PRO A 107 4.38 9.79 12.96
C PRO A 107 2.99 9.33 12.51
N HIS A 108 2.37 10.08 11.58
CA HIS A 108 1.06 9.78 11.01
C HIS A 108 1.16 8.57 10.07
N ALA A 109 2.16 8.57 9.18
CA ALA A 109 2.42 7.46 8.28
C ALA A 109 2.69 6.15 9.06
N ASN A 110 3.53 6.23 10.08
CA ASN A 110 3.91 5.11 10.94
C ASN A 110 2.73 4.57 11.76
N THR A 111 1.90 5.45 12.34
CA THR A 111 0.69 5.02 13.06
C THR A 111 -0.28 4.31 12.12
N LEU A 112 -0.51 4.89 10.93
CA LEU A 112 -1.40 4.32 9.94
C LEU A 112 -0.90 2.95 9.44
N TYR A 113 0.39 2.83 9.13
CA TYR A 113 1.00 1.58 8.69
C TYR A 113 0.96 0.52 9.80
N LYS A 114 1.25 0.88 11.05
CA LYS A 114 1.19 -0.05 12.19
C LYS A 114 -0.22 -0.60 12.41
N HIS A 115 -1.23 0.27 12.33
CA HIS A 115 -2.62 -0.17 12.41
C HIS A 115 -3.00 -1.09 11.25
N PHE A 116 -2.64 -0.71 10.02
CA PHE A 116 -2.84 -1.56 8.84
C PHE A 116 -2.17 -2.93 9.01
N TYR A 117 -0.90 -2.95 9.41
CA TYR A 117 -0.10 -4.16 9.59
C TYR A 117 -0.76 -5.11 10.58
N PHE A 118 -1.09 -4.63 11.79
CA PHE A 118 -1.74 -5.46 12.80
C PHE A 118 -3.08 -6.01 12.32
N PHE A 119 -3.89 -5.19 11.65
CA PHE A 119 -5.18 -5.64 11.11
C PHE A 119 -4.98 -6.74 10.06
N VAL A 120 -4.08 -6.55 9.09
CA VAL A 120 -3.90 -7.54 8.02
C VAL A 120 -3.25 -8.83 8.50
N THR A 121 -2.40 -8.78 9.53
CA THR A 121 -1.81 -9.98 10.12
C THR A 121 -2.79 -10.73 11.00
N GLU A 122 -3.54 -10.04 11.87
CA GLU A 122 -4.52 -10.65 12.79
C GLU A 122 -5.58 -11.44 12.02
N TYR A 123 -6.14 -10.83 10.96
CA TYR A 123 -7.20 -11.46 10.17
C TYR A 123 -6.67 -12.23 8.96
N GLY A 124 -5.35 -12.37 8.79
CA GLY A 124 -4.73 -13.07 7.67
C GLY A 124 -5.18 -12.54 6.30
N MET A 125 -5.21 -11.21 6.14
CA MET A 125 -5.72 -10.51 4.96
C MET A 125 -4.67 -10.29 3.87
N VAL A 126 -3.40 -10.24 4.26
CA VAL A 126 -2.25 -10.13 3.35
C VAL A 126 -1.30 -11.29 3.65
N SER A 127 -0.72 -11.92 2.62
CA SER A 127 0.17 -13.06 2.82
C SER A 127 1.51 -12.59 3.40
N THR A 128 2.15 -13.45 4.21
CA THR A 128 3.49 -13.18 4.75
C THR A 128 4.51 -12.88 3.65
N LYS A 129 4.42 -13.60 2.51
CA LYS A 129 5.27 -13.36 1.34
C LYS A 129 5.15 -11.93 0.78
N GLU A 130 3.96 -11.36 0.75
CA GLU A 130 3.79 -9.96 0.33
C GLU A 130 4.41 -9.02 1.37
N LEU A 131 4.20 -9.28 2.67
CA LEU A 131 4.68 -8.44 3.77
C LEU A 131 6.22 -8.36 3.86
N GLU A 132 6.95 -9.33 3.29
CA GLU A 132 8.41 -9.32 3.23
C GLU A 132 9.00 -8.04 2.61
N ALA A 133 8.26 -7.37 1.73
CA ALA A 133 8.71 -6.13 1.10
C ALA A 133 9.00 -4.99 2.10
N LEU A 134 8.40 -5.02 3.30
CA LEU A 134 8.64 -4.04 4.37
C LEU A 134 9.08 -4.69 5.69
N LYS A 135 9.59 -5.93 5.68
CA LYS A 135 9.91 -6.67 6.90
C LYS A 135 10.83 -5.89 7.85
N ASP A 136 12.01 -5.51 7.38
CA ASP A 136 13.03 -4.83 8.21
C ASP A 136 12.51 -3.52 8.83
N MET A 137 11.69 -2.79 8.08
CA MET A 137 11.07 -1.55 8.54
C MET A 137 9.97 -1.81 9.55
N THR A 138 9.18 -2.86 9.33
CA THR A 138 8.10 -3.27 10.22
C THR A 138 8.68 -3.69 11.57
N GLU A 139 9.73 -4.50 11.58
CA GLU A 139 10.42 -4.93 12.80
C GLU A 139 10.86 -3.71 13.62
N ARG A 140 11.54 -2.74 12.99
CA ARG A 140 11.97 -1.50 13.65
C ARG A 140 10.81 -0.65 14.17
N LEU A 141 9.71 -0.56 13.42
CA LEU A 141 8.55 0.23 13.85
C LEU A 141 7.84 -0.39 15.07
N LEU A 142 7.89 -1.71 15.17
CA LEU A 142 7.30 -2.49 16.25
C LEU A 142 8.22 -2.58 17.48
N GLU A 143 9.51 -2.23 17.37
CA GLU A 143 10.41 -2.19 18.51
C GLU A 143 9.90 -1.24 19.62
N PRO A 144 10.01 -1.66 20.90
CA PRO A 144 9.68 -0.81 22.05
C PRO A 144 10.50 0.48 22.04
N SER A 145 9.83 1.59 22.40
CA SER A 145 10.34 2.97 22.30
C SER A 145 11.74 3.20 22.89
N ASN A 146 12.17 2.36 23.83
CA ASN A 146 13.45 2.46 24.54
C ASN A 146 14.67 1.93 23.72
N ARG A 147 14.47 1.43 22.50
CA ARG A 147 15.53 0.93 21.60
C ARG A 147 15.46 1.46 20.16
N ARG A 148 14.53 2.37 19.86
CA ARG A 148 14.30 2.85 18.48
C ARG A 148 15.50 3.63 17.96
N ALA A 149 16.30 2.99 17.10
CA ALA A 149 17.17 3.71 16.19
C ALA A 149 16.30 4.49 15.17
N PRO A 150 16.73 5.66 14.68
CA PRO A 150 16.01 6.36 13.62
C PRO A 150 15.78 5.43 12.42
N ILE A 151 14.59 5.44 11.84
CA ILE A 151 14.36 4.74 10.57
C ILE A 151 15.33 5.36 9.55
N PRO A 152 16.26 4.57 8.97
CA PRO A 152 17.24 5.12 8.05
C PRO A 152 16.52 5.68 6.83
N SER A 153 17.17 6.62 6.13
CA SER A 153 16.58 7.23 4.94
C SER A 153 16.21 6.15 3.93
N ALA A 154 15.27 6.49 3.04
CA ALA A 154 14.81 5.62 1.96
C ALA A 154 15.97 4.91 1.22
N ASN A 155 17.13 5.56 1.12
CA ASN A 155 18.34 5.02 0.49
C ASN A 155 18.89 3.72 1.12
N ALA A 156 18.63 3.43 2.39
CA ALA A 156 19.08 2.19 3.02
C ALA A 156 18.31 0.94 2.55
N PHE A 157 17.12 1.13 1.97
CA PHE A 157 16.25 0.04 1.49
C PHE A 157 16.23 -0.05 -0.05
N ARG A 158 17.00 0.79 -0.75
CA ARG A 158 17.09 0.84 -2.22
C ARG A 158 18.10 -0.15 -2.81
N GLN A 159 18.83 -0.92 -1.99
CA GLN A 159 19.75 -1.98 -2.45
C GLN A 159 19.00 -3.29 -2.69
#